data_AF-A0A941VQD1-F1
#
_entry.id   AF-A0A941VQD1-F1
#
_cell.length_a   1.000
_cell.length_b   1.000
_cell.length_c   1.000
_cell.angle_alpha   90.00
_cell.angle_beta   90.00
_cell.angle_gamma   90.00
#
_symmetry.space_group_name_H-M   'P 1'
#
loop_
_entity.id
_entity.type
_entity.pdbx_description
1 polymer ?
#
loop_
_entity_poly.entity_id
_entity_poly.type
_entity_poly.pdbx_seq_one_letter_code
_entity_poly.pdbx_strand_id
1 'polypeptide(L)'
;MPTRADTWHDILNALVWLRFPRFKSALNAAHGEAIASETASIRGRRRDALTVLDESGVWVISRDPALPRLLIEHEWQVLFRDHRHAVETAMQFVVVGHALLEKALAPYPAMTGKCLTLISDTLDADIADAQAVTALDAIDTPRQLAPLPIQGIPGWDEANAHAAYYANREIFRPARNAAL
;
A
#
# COMPACT_ATOMS: atom_id res chain seq x y z
N MET A 1 -22.31 3.97 -6.47
CA MET A 1 -21.79 3.33 -5.24
C MET A 1 -22.95 3.12 -4.29
N PRO A 2 -23.40 1.89 -4.02
CA PRO A 2 -24.39 1.67 -2.98
C PRO A 2 -23.69 1.73 -1.62
N THR A 3 -23.82 2.84 -0.90
CA THR A 3 -23.43 2.95 0.51
C THR A 3 -24.53 2.30 1.36
N ARG A 4 -24.22 1.23 2.08
CA ARG A 4 -25.09 0.73 3.16
C ARG A 4 -24.59 1.37 4.44
N ALA A 5 -25.48 2.06 5.15
CA ALA A 5 -25.10 3.03 6.20
C ALA A 5 -24.47 2.47 7.49
N ASP A 6 -24.04 1.19 7.53
CA ASP A 6 -23.77 0.50 8.81
C ASP A 6 -22.39 -0.20 8.93
N THR A 7 -21.40 0.11 8.09
CA THR A 7 -20.04 -0.46 8.25
C THR A 7 -18.94 0.60 8.20
N TRP A 8 -17.98 0.53 9.14
CA TRP A 8 -16.76 1.34 9.13
C TRP A 8 -16.08 1.29 7.76
N HIS A 9 -16.12 0.12 7.13
CA HIS A 9 -15.74 -0.11 5.76
C HIS A 9 -16.28 0.94 4.75
N ASP A 10 -17.60 1.15 4.70
CA ASP A 10 -18.23 2.06 3.73
C ASP A 10 -17.90 3.52 4.04
N ILE A 11 -17.85 3.88 5.32
CA ILE A 11 -17.45 5.22 5.77
C ILE A 11 -16.00 5.51 5.36
N LEU A 12 -15.08 4.58 5.63
CA LEU A 12 -13.67 4.72 5.30
C LEU A 12 -13.46 4.77 3.77
N ASN A 13 -14.19 3.95 3.02
CA ASN A 13 -14.17 4.02 1.56
C ASN A 13 -14.63 5.40 1.08
N ALA A 14 -15.73 5.94 1.62
CA ALA A 14 -16.22 7.27 1.27
C ALA A 14 -15.21 8.38 1.64
N LEU A 15 -14.54 8.28 2.79
CA LEU A 15 -13.50 9.24 3.19
C LEU A 15 -12.29 9.20 2.25
N VAL A 16 -11.85 8.01 1.85
CA VAL A 16 -10.77 7.86 0.85
C VAL A 16 -11.19 8.48 -0.49
N TRP A 17 -12.44 8.28 -0.93
CA TRP A 17 -12.99 8.93 -2.12
C TRP A 17 -12.96 10.46 -2.05
N LEU A 18 -13.29 11.03 -0.89
CA LEU A 18 -13.26 12.47 -0.68
C LEU A 18 -11.83 13.02 -0.63
N ARG A 19 -10.88 12.27 -0.05
CA ARG A 19 -9.50 12.71 0.10
C ARG A 19 -8.68 12.56 -1.19
N PHE A 20 -8.87 11.47 -1.94
CA PHE A 20 -8.09 11.12 -3.12
C PHE A 20 -8.99 10.81 -4.33
N PRO A 21 -9.79 11.79 -4.79
CA PRO A 21 -10.81 11.56 -5.80
C PRO A 21 -10.22 11.18 -7.16
N ARG A 22 -9.02 11.67 -7.52
CA ARG A 22 -8.42 11.39 -8.83
C ARG A 22 -7.97 9.94 -8.90
N PHE A 23 -7.23 9.48 -7.90
CA PHE A 23 -6.80 8.10 -7.82
C PHE A 23 -7.98 7.14 -7.74
N LYS A 24 -8.97 7.40 -6.88
CA LYS A 24 -10.14 6.52 -6.75
C LYS A 24 -10.96 6.46 -8.03
N SER A 25 -11.10 7.59 -8.75
CA SER A 25 -11.74 7.60 -10.07
C SER A 25 -10.95 6.77 -11.09
N ALA A 26 -9.63 6.91 -11.14
CA ALA A 26 -8.77 6.14 -12.03
C ALA A 26 -8.81 4.64 -11.71
N LEU A 27 -8.77 4.28 -10.42
CA LEU A 27 -8.87 2.90 -9.94
C LEU A 27 -10.19 2.25 -10.35
N ASN A 28 -11.31 2.97 -10.21
CA ASN A 28 -12.61 2.51 -10.68
C ASN A 28 -12.69 2.37 -12.20
N ALA A 29 -12.13 3.32 -12.95
CA ALA A 29 -12.09 3.24 -14.41
C ALA A 29 -11.29 2.02 -14.87
N ALA A 30 -10.09 1.82 -14.31
CA ALA A 30 -9.25 0.65 -14.57
C ALA A 30 -9.95 -0.67 -14.21
N HIS A 31 -10.76 -0.69 -13.14
CA HIS A 31 -11.62 -1.83 -12.82
C HIS A 31 -12.65 -2.11 -13.92
N GLY A 32 -13.33 -1.06 -14.42
CA GLY A 32 -14.29 -1.18 -15.49
C GLY A 32 -13.68 -1.71 -16.79
N GLU A 33 -12.50 -1.19 -17.16
CA GLU A 33 -11.73 -1.65 -18.33
C GLU A 33 -11.29 -3.12 -18.19
N ALA A 34 -10.76 -3.49 -17.02
CA ALA A 34 -10.36 -4.87 -16.74
C ALA A 34 -11.56 -5.82 -16.88
N ILE A 35 -12.72 -5.47 -16.30
CA ILE A 35 -13.96 -6.26 -16.41
C ILE A 35 -14.42 -6.38 -17.87
N ALA A 36 -14.35 -5.30 -18.66
CA ALA A 36 -14.75 -5.32 -20.06
C ALA A 36 -13.83 -6.19 -20.94
N SER A 37 -12.56 -6.30 -20.57
CA SER A 37 -11.57 -7.14 -21.27
C SER A 37 -11.60 -8.62 -20.86
N GLU A 38 -12.24 -8.96 -19.73
CA GLU A 38 -12.35 -10.33 -19.22
C GLU A 38 -13.34 -11.13 -20.10
N THR A 39 -12.82 -12.10 -20.86
CA THR A 39 -13.61 -12.99 -21.73
C THR A 39 -14.07 -14.27 -21.03
N ALA A 40 -13.58 -14.53 -19.80
CA ALA A 40 -13.84 -15.74 -19.03
C ALA A 40 -14.44 -15.41 -17.65
N SER A 41 -15.04 -16.40 -16.98
CA SER A 41 -15.66 -16.24 -15.64
C SER A 41 -14.66 -16.05 -14.49
N ILE A 42 -13.36 -16.07 -14.76
CA ILE A 42 -12.29 -15.97 -13.75
C ILE A 42 -11.76 -14.53 -13.77
N ARG A 43 -11.68 -13.92 -12.58
CA ARG A 43 -11.06 -12.60 -12.40
C ARG A 43 -9.63 -12.59 -12.93
N GLY A 44 -9.30 -11.60 -13.74
CA GLY A 44 -7.98 -11.40 -14.29
C GLY A 44 -7.01 -10.86 -13.24
N ARG A 45 -5.70 -11.09 -13.46
CA ARG A 45 -4.64 -10.64 -12.54
C ARG A 45 -4.66 -9.12 -12.32
N ARG A 46 -4.98 -8.34 -13.36
CA ARG A 46 -5.08 -6.88 -13.24
C ARG A 46 -6.21 -6.50 -12.30
N ARG A 47 -7.41 -7.07 -12.47
CA ARG A 47 -8.53 -6.85 -11.57
C ARG A 47 -8.22 -7.24 -10.12
N ASP A 48 -7.51 -8.35 -9.91
CA ASP A 48 -7.04 -8.73 -8.57
C ASP A 48 -6.08 -7.69 -7.99
N ALA A 49 -5.14 -7.17 -8.78
CA ALA A 49 -4.20 -6.13 -8.36
C ALA A 49 -4.94 -4.85 -7.94
N LEU A 50 -5.88 -4.40 -8.77
CA LEU A 50 -6.70 -3.21 -8.50
C LEU A 50 -7.55 -3.40 -7.23
N THR A 51 -8.14 -4.59 -7.03
CA THR A 51 -8.92 -4.91 -5.82
C THR A 51 -8.04 -4.85 -4.57
N VAL A 52 -6.86 -5.46 -4.64
CA VAL A 52 -5.89 -5.46 -3.54
C VAL A 52 -5.42 -4.05 -3.19
N LEU A 53 -5.22 -3.21 -4.21
CA LEU A 53 -4.86 -1.81 -4.01
C LEU A 53 -6.03 -0.99 -3.42
N ASP A 54 -7.27 -1.27 -3.82
CA ASP A 54 -8.46 -0.60 -3.29
C ASP A 54 -8.71 -0.95 -1.81
N GLU A 55 -8.48 -2.20 -1.43
CA GLU A 55 -8.71 -2.68 -0.06
C GLU A 55 -7.54 -2.40 0.88
N SER A 56 -6.30 -2.60 0.41
CA SER A 56 -5.10 -2.61 1.27
C SER A 56 -3.95 -1.74 0.74
N GLY A 57 -4.24 -0.83 -0.19
CA GLY A 57 -3.23 0.03 -0.81
C GLY A 57 -2.56 1.00 0.16
N VAL A 58 -1.27 1.19 -0.04
CA VAL A 58 -0.47 2.24 0.59
C VAL A 58 0.36 2.92 -0.49
N TRP A 59 0.25 4.23 -0.62
CA TRP A 59 1.24 4.97 -1.40
C TRP A 59 2.52 5.09 -0.60
N VAL A 60 3.61 4.69 -1.22
CA VAL A 60 4.95 4.86 -0.68
C VAL A 60 5.63 5.93 -1.51
N ILE A 61 5.52 7.17 -1.05
CA ILE A 61 6.13 8.33 -1.70
C ILE A 61 7.58 8.40 -1.21
N SER A 62 8.54 8.54 -2.11
CA SER A 62 9.94 8.66 -1.75
C SER A 62 10.66 9.68 -2.61
N ARG A 63 11.52 10.49 -1.97
CA ARG A 63 12.50 11.35 -2.64
C ARG A 63 13.73 10.58 -3.11
N ASP A 64 14.00 9.43 -2.49
CA ASP A 64 15.14 8.58 -2.82
C ASP A 64 14.64 7.24 -3.40
N PRO A 65 14.94 6.92 -4.67
CA PRO A 65 14.53 5.66 -5.29
C PRO A 65 15.21 4.42 -4.68
N ALA A 66 16.30 4.58 -3.94
CA ALA A 66 16.96 3.47 -3.26
C ALA A 66 16.14 2.92 -2.09
N LEU A 67 15.35 3.74 -1.40
CA LEU A 67 14.60 3.31 -0.21
C LEU A 67 13.41 2.39 -0.55
N PRO A 68 12.53 2.69 -1.53
CA PRO A 68 11.48 1.76 -1.93
C PRO A 68 12.01 0.44 -2.49
N ARG A 69 13.24 0.40 -3.02
CA ARG A 69 13.86 -0.85 -3.45
C ARG A 69 14.07 -1.81 -2.28
N LEU A 70 14.50 -1.32 -1.13
CA LEU A 70 14.62 -2.12 0.10
C LEU A 70 13.25 -2.69 0.53
N LEU A 71 12.18 -1.91 0.35
CA LEU A 71 10.81 -2.39 0.64
C LEU A 71 10.40 -3.53 -0.29
N ILE A 72 10.67 -3.39 -1.59
CA ILE A 72 10.39 -4.43 -2.61
C ILE A 72 11.19 -5.71 -2.32
N GLU A 73 12.44 -5.57 -1.89
CA GLU A 73 13.35 -6.68 -1.54
C GLU A 73 13.04 -7.30 -0.16
N HIS A 74 12.05 -6.78 0.57
CA HIS A 74 11.67 -7.18 1.94
C HIS A 74 12.79 -6.96 2.98
N GLU A 75 13.71 -6.04 2.72
CA GLU A 75 14.79 -5.64 3.61
C GLU A 75 14.29 -4.68 4.70
N TRP A 76 13.24 -5.07 5.43
CA TRP A 76 12.51 -4.19 6.36
C TRP A 76 13.36 -3.67 7.51
N GLN A 77 14.27 -4.49 8.03
CA GLN A 77 15.18 -4.05 9.08
C GLN A 77 16.15 -2.99 8.55
N VAL A 78 16.71 -3.20 7.35
CA VAL A 78 17.61 -2.23 6.72
C VAL A 78 16.86 -0.93 6.44
N LEU A 79 15.66 -1.02 5.87
CA LEU A 79 14.82 0.13 5.56
C LEU A 79 14.40 0.91 6.81
N PHE A 80 13.70 0.28 7.75
CA PHE A 80 13.02 1.00 8.84
C PHE A 80 13.90 1.24 10.07
N ARG A 81 15.02 0.52 10.20
CA ARG A 81 15.95 0.70 11.32
C ARG A 81 17.27 1.30 10.87
N ASP A 82 17.97 0.70 9.91
CA ASP A 82 19.30 1.19 9.52
C ASP A 82 19.18 2.52 8.73
N HIS A 83 18.14 2.69 7.91
CA HIS A 83 17.80 3.93 7.20
C HIS A 83 16.67 4.75 7.87
N ARG A 84 16.38 4.52 9.16
CA ARG A 84 15.22 5.14 9.85
C ARG A 84 15.09 6.64 9.62
N HIS A 85 16.17 7.40 9.80
CA HIS A 85 16.16 8.85 9.62
C HIS A 85 15.83 9.26 8.18
N ALA A 86 16.33 8.51 7.18
CA ALA A 86 15.99 8.74 5.78
C ALA A 86 14.53 8.40 5.50
N VAL A 87 13.98 7.34 6.10
CA VAL A 87 12.54 7.03 6.01
C VAL A 87 11.70 8.17 6.59
N GLU A 88 12.05 8.68 7.77
CA GLU A 88 11.29 9.75 8.44
C GLU A 88 11.34 11.11 7.71
N THR A 89 12.37 11.36 6.89
CA THR A 89 12.61 12.67 6.24
C THR A 89 12.41 12.67 4.72
N ALA A 90 12.54 11.50 4.09
CA ALA A 90 12.53 11.36 2.63
C ALA A 90 11.43 10.42 2.13
N MET A 91 10.64 9.80 3.02
CA MET A 91 9.50 8.96 2.63
C MET A 91 8.20 9.43 3.29
N GLN A 92 7.08 9.11 2.64
CA GLN A 92 5.75 9.27 3.21
C GLN A 92 4.88 8.06 2.86
N PHE A 93 4.13 7.59 3.85
CA PHE A 93 3.24 6.43 3.73
C PHE A 93 1.79 6.89 3.86
N VAL A 94 1.03 6.81 2.77
CA VAL A 94 -0.37 7.23 2.74
C VAL A 94 -1.25 6.01 2.52
N VAL A 95 -2.04 5.64 3.54
CA VAL A 95 -2.99 4.53 3.40
C VAL A 95 -4.16 4.98 2.53
N VAL A 96 -4.35 4.29 1.41
CA VAL A 96 -5.48 4.49 0.47
C VAL A 96 -6.41 3.28 0.42
N GLY A 97 -6.00 2.16 1.02
CA GLY A 97 -6.81 0.96 1.20
C GLY A 97 -7.80 1.11 2.36
N HIS A 98 -9.09 1.14 2.06
CA HIS A 98 -10.13 1.37 3.07
C HIS A 98 -10.29 0.21 4.06
N ALA A 99 -10.11 -1.05 3.61
CA ALA A 99 -10.12 -2.20 4.51
C ALA A 99 -8.89 -2.24 5.43
N LEU A 100 -7.75 -1.70 4.98
CA LEU A 100 -6.56 -1.54 5.82
C LEU A 100 -6.77 -0.47 6.90
N LEU A 101 -7.42 0.65 6.56
CA LEU A 101 -7.84 1.65 7.56
C LEU A 101 -8.79 1.04 8.60
N GLU A 102 -9.72 0.19 8.17
CA GLU A 102 -10.66 -0.48 9.09
C GLU A 102 -9.91 -1.40 10.07
N LYS A 103 -8.95 -2.18 9.57
CA LYS A 103 -8.07 -3.02 10.41
C LYS A 103 -7.26 -2.20 11.41
N ALA A 104 -6.88 -0.96 11.06
CA ALA A 104 -6.16 -0.07 11.97
C ALA A 104 -7.01 0.44 13.14
N LEU A 105 -8.35 0.30 13.10
CA LEU A 105 -9.23 0.59 14.25
C LEU A 105 -9.05 -0.42 15.39
N ALA A 106 -8.65 -1.65 15.07
CA ALA A 106 -8.32 -2.69 16.04
C ALA A 106 -7.07 -3.47 15.56
N PRO A 107 -5.86 -2.87 15.69
CA PRO A 107 -4.64 -3.42 15.12
C PRO A 107 -4.30 -4.81 15.66
N TYR A 108 -3.77 -5.66 14.77
CA TYR A 108 -3.27 -6.99 15.10
C TYR A 108 -1.92 -7.25 14.42
N PRO A 109 -1.08 -8.16 14.94
CA PRO A 109 0.22 -8.48 14.32
C PRO A 109 0.09 -8.87 12.85
N ALA A 110 1.05 -8.46 12.02
CA ALA A 110 1.13 -8.78 10.58
C ALA A 110 0.11 -8.05 9.67
N MET A 111 -0.47 -6.95 10.13
CA MET A 111 -1.25 -6.06 9.27
C MET A 111 -0.36 -5.54 8.13
N THR A 112 -0.72 -5.91 6.90
CA THR A 112 0.15 -5.72 5.72
C THR A 112 -0.57 -4.89 4.67
N GLY A 113 0.01 -3.74 4.32
CA GLY A 113 -0.37 -2.94 3.16
C GLY A 113 0.27 -3.41 1.86
N LYS A 114 -0.21 -2.85 0.75
CA LYS A 114 0.19 -3.20 -0.61
C LYS A 114 0.62 -1.94 -1.35
N CYS A 115 1.89 -1.88 -1.69
CA CYS A 115 2.52 -0.61 -2.01
C CYS A 115 2.40 -0.24 -3.48
N LEU A 116 1.92 0.98 -3.71
CA LEU A 116 2.14 1.71 -4.94
C LEU A 116 3.26 2.72 -4.69
N THR A 117 4.43 2.48 -5.27
CA THR A 117 5.61 3.33 -5.08
C THR A 117 5.54 4.56 -5.98
N LEU A 118 5.74 5.74 -5.39
CA LEU A 118 5.74 7.03 -6.09
C LEU A 118 7.09 7.73 -5.83
N ILE A 119 7.88 7.95 -6.88
CA ILE A 119 9.13 8.72 -6.75
C ILE A 119 8.83 10.18 -7.03
N SER A 120 9.08 11.05 -6.06
CA SER A 120 8.69 12.46 -6.10
C SER A 120 9.57 13.32 -5.21
N ASP A 121 9.89 14.54 -5.66
CA ASP A 121 10.62 15.53 -4.86
C ASP A 121 9.79 16.09 -3.68
N THR A 122 8.46 15.91 -3.73
CA THR A 122 7.54 16.30 -2.66
C THR A 122 6.92 15.08 -1.99
N LEU A 123 6.69 15.19 -0.68
CA LEU A 123 6.00 14.19 0.14
C LEU A 123 4.52 14.55 0.37
N ASP A 124 4.03 15.58 -0.31
CA ASP A 124 2.65 16.04 -0.22
C ASP A 124 1.69 15.03 -0.88
N ALA A 125 0.74 14.53 -0.08
CA ALA A 125 -0.26 13.57 -0.52
C ALA A 125 -1.22 14.14 -1.58
N ASP A 126 -1.48 15.45 -1.60
CA ASP A 126 -2.34 16.08 -2.60
C ASP A 126 -1.70 16.07 -3.99
N ILE A 127 -0.38 16.27 -4.05
CA ILE A 127 0.38 16.15 -5.30
C ILE A 127 0.51 14.67 -5.71
N ALA A 128 0.68 13.79 -4.72
CA ALA A 128 0.78 12.36 -4.95
C ALA A 128 -0.49 11.74 -5.57
N ASP A 129 -1.69 12.28 -5.31
CA ASP A 129 -2.94 11.79 -5.91
C ASP A 129 -2.90 11.78 -7.44
N ALA A 130 -2.32 12.83 -8.05
CA ALA A 130 -2.14 12.88 -9.50
C ALA A 130 -1.08 11.89 -10.00
N GLN A 131 0.03 11.74 -9.27
CA GLN A 131 1.11 10.82 -9.63
C GLN A 131 0.69 9.35 -9.48
N ALA A 132 -0.17 9.06 -8.49
CA ALA A 132 -0.71 7.74 -8.25
C ALA A 132 -1.55 7.22 -9.42
N VAL A 133 -2.28 8.12 -10.10
CA VAL A 133 -3.00 7.78 -11.33
C VAL A 133 -2.04 7.27 -12.40
N THR A 134 -0.94 7.98 -12.66
CA THR A 134 0.06 7.54 -13.65
C THR A 134 0.74 6.23 -13.23
N ALA A 135 1.07 6.07 -11.95
CA ALA A 135 1.70 4.85 -11.45
C ALA A 135 0.76 3.63 -11.53
N LEU A 136 -0.56 3.84 -11.40
CA LEU A 136 -1.57 2.79 -11.50
C LEU A 136 -1.56 2.10 -12.87
N ASP A 137 -1.30 2.84 -13.95
CA ASP A 137 -1.31 2.29 -15.31
C ASP A 137 -0.33 1.12 -15.48
N ALA A 138 0.81 1.19 -14.78
CA ALA A 138 1.85 0.18 -14.80
C ALA A 138 1.53 -1.08 -13.95
N ILE A 139 0.38 -1.14 -13.27
CA ILE A 139 0.00 -2.25 -12.39
C ILE A 139 -0.92 -3.25 -13.10
N ASP A 140 -0.38 -4.44 -13.37
CA ASP A 140 -1.08 -5.54 -14.03
C ASP A 140 -1.27 -6.78 -13.15
N THR A 141 -0.54 -6.89 -12.04
CA THR A 141 -0.59 -8.06 -11.16
C THR A 141 -0.30 -7.69 -9.70
N PRO A 142 -0.91 -8.39 -8.72
CA PRO A 142 -0.65 -8.13 -7.29
C PRO A 142 0.82 -8.29 -6.90
N ARG A 143 1.62 -9.01 -7.70
CA ARG A 143 3.07 -9.19 -7.46
C ARG A 143 3.86 -7.87 -7.58
N GLN A 144 3.35 -6.90 -8.33
CA GLN A 144 3.99 -5.58 -8.44
C GLN A 144 3.75 -4.70 -7.21
N LEU A 145 2.82 -5.10 -6.32
CA LEU A 145 2.51 -4.39 -5.10
C LEU A 145 3.28 -5.01 -3.93
N ALA A 146 4.42 -4.39 -3.60
CA ALA A 146 5.28 -4.85 -2.51
C ALA A 146 4.49 -4.88 -1.18
N PRO A 147 4.65 -5.93 -0.35
CA PRO A 147 4.03 -5.97 0.97
C PRO A 147 4.73 -5.01 1.95
N LEU A 148 3.94 -4.27 2.71
CA LEU A 148 4.40 -3.39 3.77
C LEU A 148 3.78 -3.79 5.11
N PRO A 149 4.55 -4.44 6.01
CA PRO A 149 4.13 -4.63 7.40
C PRO A 149 3.99 -3.25 8.06
N ILE A 150 2.77 -2.84 8.38
CA ILE A 150 2.49 -1.47 8.87
C ILE A 150 3.21 -1.21 10.21
N GLN A 151 3.37 -2.26 11.02
CA GLN A 151 4.13 -2.22 12.27
C GLN A 151 5.60 -1.82 12.10
N GLY A 152 6.18 -2.02 10.91
CA GLY A 152 7.56 -1.64 10.64
C GLY A 152 7.76 -0.13 10.44
N ILE A 153 6.70 0.63 10.15
CA ILE A 153 6.82 2.05 9.84
C ILE A 153 7.26 2.82 11.10
N PRO A 154 8.33 3.63 11.04
CA PRO A 154 8.76 4.46 12.17
C PRO A 154 7.62 5.28 12.75
N GLY A 155 7.48 5.24 14.08
CA GLY A 155 6.41 5.96 14.80
C GLY A 155 5.10 5.19 14.97
N TRP A 156 4.93 4.02 14.33
CA TRP A 156 3.75 3.17 14.55
C TRP A 156 3.72 2.54 15.95
N ASP A 157 4.85 2.00 16.39
CA ASP A 157 5.02 1.32 17.67
C ASP A 157 6.39 1.70 18.23
N GLU A 158 6.45 2.10 19.50
CA GLU A 158 7.71 2.46 20.18
C GLU A 158 8.73 1.32 20.13
N ALA A 159 8.27 0.07 20.20
CA ALA A 159 9.14 -1.10 20.17
C ALA A 159 9.90 -1.25 18.84
N ASN A 160 9.41 -0.66 17.74
CA ASN A 160 10.05 -0.71 16.43
C ASN A 160 11.33 0.14 16.33
N ALA A 161 11.72 0.84 17.40
CA ALA A 161 13.04 1.45 17.54
C ALA A 161 14.15 0.40 17.79
N HIS A 162 13.80 -0.79 18.27
CA HIS A 162 14.76 -1.83 18.64
C HIS A 162 14.91 -2.88 17.53
N ALA A 163 16.16 -3.32 17.27
CA ALA A 163 16.45 -4.31 16.24
C ALA A 163 15.72 -5.65 16.46
N ALA A 164 15.53 -6.06 17.72
CA ALA A 164 14.82 -7.29 18.07
C ALA A 164 13.35 -7.30 17.61
N TYR A 165 12.73 -6.13 17.41
CA TYR A 165 11.37 -6.02 16.89
C TYR A 165 11.24 -6.59 15.48
N TYR A 166 12.20 -6.27 14.61
CA TYR A 166 12.24 -6.73 13.22
C TYR A 166 12.59 -8.22 13.08
N ALA A 167 13.06 -8.87 14.15
CA ALA A 167 13.25 -10.31 14.18
C ALA A 167 11.93 -11.09 14.37
N ASN A 168 10.81 -10.41 14.68
CA ASN A 168 9.51 -11.05 14.84
C ASN A 168 8.95 -11.54 13.49
N ARG A 169 9.09 -12.84 13.23
CA ARG A 169 8.63 -13.50 11.99
C ARG A 169 7.12 -13.62 11.84
N GLU A 170 6.34 -13.36 12.88
CA GLU A 170 4.88 -13.30 12.75
C GLU A 170 4.48 -12.05 11.94
N ILE A 171 5.19 -10.94 12.17
CA ILE A 171 5.02 -9.63 11.53
C ILE A 171 5.86 -9.52 10.24
N PHE A 172 7.16 -9.77 10.34
CA PHE A 172 8.15 -9.61 9.28
C PHE A 172 8.45 -10.96 8.61
N ARG A 173 7.49 -11.44 7.81
CA ARG A 173 7.58 -12.75 7.15
C ARG A 173 8.50 -12.67 5.93
N PRO A 174 9.62 -13.41 5.86
CA PRO A 174 10.53 -13.32 4.71
C PRO A 174 9.81 -13.62 3.40
N ALA A 175 10.36 -13.11 2.28
CA ALA A 175 9.87 -13.46 0.96
C ALA A 175 9.77 -14.99 0.85
N ARG A 176 8.62 -15.48 0.41
CA ARG A 176 8.52 -16.90 0.06
C ARG A 176 9.50 -17.13 -1.08
N ASN A 177 10.56 -17.91 -0.84
CA ASN A 177 11.41 -18.42 -1.91
C ASN A 177 10.46 -19.01 -2.96
N ALA A 178 10.36 -18.34 -4.11
CA ALA A 178 9.81 -18.99 -5.29
C ALA A 178 10.80 -20.13 -5.56
N ALA A 179 10.42 -21.36 -5.20
CA ALA A 179 11.13 -22.51 -5.69
C ALA A 179 11.25 -22.36 -7.21
N LEU A 180 12.49 -22.41 -7.69
CA LEU A 180 12.87 -22.41 -9.10
C LEU A 180 12.07 -23.46 -9.87
#